data_AF-A0A0M5J5R6-F1
#
_entry.id   AF-A0A0M5J5R6-F1
#
_cell.length_a   1.000
_cell.length_b   1.000
_cell.length_c   1.000
_cell.angle_alpha   90.00
_cell.angle_beta   90.00
_cell.angle_gamma   90.00
#
_symmetry.space_group_name_H-M   'P 1'
#
loop_
_entity.id
_entity.type
_entity.pdbx_description
1 polymer ?
#
loop_
_entity_poly.entity_id
_entity_poly.type
_entity_poly.pdbx_seq_one_letter_code
_entity_poly.pdbx_strand_id
1 'polypeptide(L)'
;MLSSSINSTPYMFLSIYVFIDPELNKFVPGSTSELLDWSFIARSLYSVGASNPKQKIDSAMREGLEDVFTEVMENINYYSRQRGRIIEFRELLYGYQRLDALHGQDLILDLLLTYKKYRGKKMTVAVRRHLYVQRAFTGIFVKELDEDFYNVTLQQSLLGSLLHSGIARLNSHFKLLAPTPDKIVMVLPIAGRLATFERFLRNYERVCLQADQHCELLVVIFGQELSAHLELLRQLRKRHIYKQINYIKRSDEFSRGVALDMAARSSYIEPQDIMLFIDVDMLFGVQTLERVRMHTQRGRQVYLPIVFSQYDPKRHGERGASSSSSSSSEDIPIDDEHGYFRQFGFGICAIYKSDILDEDIDGFDKDITGWGLEDVKFLEKIVRVGTRQRGFLVNTAELPQDYNEAAEQWRRLSVFRAPDPTLVHVYHDINCDVSLDAPQYNMCLGTKANSLGSTRLMELLFFNNPKNVDFITDLNRHKLQTS
;
A
#
# COMPACT_ATOMS: atom_id res chain seq x y z
N MET A 1 -31.71 -10.49 -5.69
CA MET A 1 -33.01 -10.42 -6.38
C MET A 1 -33.05 -9.27 -7.40
N LEU A 2 -32.09 -9.17 -8.32
CA LEU A 2 -32.05 -8.10 -9.34
C LEU A 2 -31.70 -8.63 -10.75
N SER A 3 -31.81 -9.94 -11.00
CA SER A 3 -31.36 -10.54 -12.27
C SER A 3 -32.42 -10.59 -13.38
N SER A 4 -33.66 -10.14 -13.15
CA SER A 4 -34.77 -10.41 -14.09
C SER A 4 -35.42 -9.19 -14.75
N SER A 5 -34.96 -7.96 -14.52
CA SER A 5 -35.66 -6.76 -15.03
C SER A 5 -34.87 -5.83 -15.96
N ILE A 6 -33.61 -6.14 -16.32
CA ILE A 6 -32.78 -5.21 -17.10
C ILE A 6 -33.04 -5.28 -18.62
N ASN A 7 -33.69 -6.34 -19.12
CA ASN A 7 -33.89 -6.59 -20.56
C ASN A 7 -34.87 -5.64 -21.29
N SER A 8 -35.47 -4.65 -20.61
CA SER A 8 -36.51 -3.80 -21.20
C SER A 8 -36.12 -2.32 -21.40
N THR A 9 -34.87 -1.93 -21.12
CA THR A 9 -34.39 -0.56 -21.34
C THR A 9 -33.49 -0.48 -22.58
N PRO A 10 -33.69 0.48 -23.49
CA PRO A 10 -32.88 0.60 -24.70
C PRO A 10 -31.54 1.25 -24.34
N TYR A 11 -30.57 0.45 -23.93
CA TYR A 11 -29.18 0.88 -23.81
C TYR A 11 -28.59 1.07 -25.21
N MET A 12 -27.83 2.14 -25.40
CA MET A 12 -26.95 2.27 -26.55
C MET A 12 -25.64 1.55 -26.23
N PHE A 13 -25.31 0.54 -27.03
CA PHE A 13 -24.15 -0.32 -26.89
C PHE A 13 -22.99 0.27 -27.69
N LEU A 14 -21.85 0.52 -27.03
CA LEU A 14 -20.64 1.04 -27.66
C LEU A 14 -19.43 0.17 -27.31
N SER A 15 -18.73 -0.32 -28.33
CA SER A 15 -17.46 -1.03 -28.18
C SER A 15 -16.31 -0.07 -28.47
N ILE A 16 -15.41 0.06 -27.49
CA ILE A 16 -14.17 0.80 -27.58
C ILE A 16 -13.07 -0.27 -27.72
N TYR A 17 -12.59 -0.46 -28.97
CA TYR A 17 -11.55 -1.40 -29.41
C TYR A 17 -11.89 -2.86 -29.81
N VAL A 18 -13.16 -3.33 -29.83
CA VAL A 18 -13.48 -4.74 -30.19
C VAL A 18 -14.54 -4.87 -31.29
N PHE A 19 -14.36 -5.84 -32.20
CA PHE A 19 -15.33 -6.26 -33.24
C PHE A 19 -16.48 -7.17 -32.74
N ILE A 20 -16.70 -7.25 -31.42
CA ILE A 20 -17.75 -8.09 -30.81
C ILE A 20 -18.82 -7.16 -30.24
N ASP A 21 -20.09 -7.49 -30.49
CA ASP A 21 -21.20 -6.72 -29.93
C ASP A 21 -21.14 -6.74 -28.40
N PRO A 22 -21.23 -5.58 -27.74
CA PRO A 22 -21.22 -5.54 -26.28
C PRO A 22 -22.51 -6.19 -25.73
N GLU A 23 -22.38 -7.05 -24.73
CA GLU A 23 -23.49 -7.76 -24.06
C GLU A 23 -23.23 -7.80 -22.55
N LEU A 24 -24.29 -7.65 -21.75
CA LEU A 24 -24.17 -7.64 -20.28
C LEU A 24 -23.97 -9.05 -19.67
N ASN A 25 -24.38 -10.09 -20.39
CA ASN A 25 -24.46 -11.48 -19.90
C ASN A 25 -23.38 -12.40 -20.51
N LYS A 26 -22.16 -11.87 -20.76
CA LYS A 26 -21.05 -12.63 -21.35
C LYS A 26 -20.49 -13.73 -20.45
N PHE A 27 -20.67 -13.58 -19.14
CA PHE A 27 -20.16 -14.50 -18.13
C PHE A 27 -21.32 -15.05 -17.30
N VAL A 28 -21.42 -16.38 -17.24
CA VAL A 28 -22.35 -17.10 -16.37
C VAL A 28 -21.53 -17.78 -15.28
N PRO A 29 -21.60 -17.31 -14.03
CA PRO A 29 -20.83 -17.89 -12.93
C PRO A 29 -21.31 -19.32 -12.64
N GLY A 30 -20.38 -20.26 -12.47
CA GLY A 30 -20.67 -21.61 -11.97
C GLY A 30 -20.91 -21.65 -10.46
N SER A 31 -20.42 -20.63 -9.74
CA SER A 31 -20.47 -20.52 -8.28
C SER A 31 -20.54 -19.07 -7.82
N THR A 32 -20.91 -18.83 -6.56
CA THR A 32 -20.97 -17.46 -6.01
C THR A 32 -19.60 -16.80 -5.91
N SER A 33 -18.51 -17.57 -5.81
CA SER A 33 -17.14 -17.04 -5.78
C SER A 33 -16.66 -16.53 -7.14
N GLU A 34 -17.31 -16.92 -8.22
CA GLU A 34 -16.99 -16.46 -9.57
C GLU A 34 -17.78 -15.20 -9.97
N LEU A 35 -18.68 -14.72 -9.11
CA LEU A 35 -19.46 -13.52 -9.38
C LEU A 35 -18.54 -12.31 -9.54
N LEU A 36 -18.58 -11.70 -10.72
CA LEU A 36 -17.90 -10.43 -10.97
C LEU A 36 -18.73 -9.27 -10.39
N ASP A 37 -18.16 -8.59 -9.40
CA ASP A 37 -18.83 -7.52 -8.68
C ASP A 37 -18.93 -6.21 -9.48
N TRP A 38 -20.10 -5.58 -9.40
CA TRP A 38 -20.29 -4.22 -9.90
C TRP A 38 -19.97 -3.20 -8.81
N SER A 39 -19.12 -2.24 -9.14
CA SER A 39 -18.95 -1.02 -8.33
C SER A 39 -19.87 0.08 -8.82
N PHE A 40 -20.56 0.74 -7.90
CA PHE A 40 -21.48 1.83 -8.21
C PHE A 40 -20.77 3.19 -8.13
N ILE A 41 -20.93 4.01 -9.15
CA ILE A 41 -20.31 5.32 -9.29
C ILE A 41 -21.41 6.38 -9.19
N ALA A 42 -21.28 7.29 -8.23
CA ALA A 42 -22.11 8.48 -8.15
C ALA A 42 -21.21 9.66 -7.75
N ARG A 43 -21.56 10.40 -6.69
CA ARG A 43 -20.63 11.36 -6.05
C ARG A 43 -19.45 10.67 -5.38
N SER A 44 -19.62 9.41 -5.01
CA SER A 44 -18.62 8.54 -4.39
C SER A 44 -18.61 7.21 -5.14
N LEU A 45 -17.51 6.47 -5.03
CA LEU A 45 -17.39 5.10 -5.50
C LEU A 45 -17.86 4.16 -4.41
N TYR A 46 -18.68 3.18 -4.75
CA TYR A 46 -19.16 2.16 -3.84
C TYR A 46 -18.76 0.79 -4.37
N SER A 47 -18.03 0.02 -3.57
CA SER A 47 -17.48 -1.27 -3.98
C SER A 47 -17.52 -2.27 -2.82
N VAL A 48 -17.65 -3.56 -3.15
CA VAL A 48 -17.73 -4.65 -2.18
C VAL A 48 -16.35 -5.05 -1.67
N GLY A 49 -15.38 -5.20 -2.59
CA GLY A 49 -14.05 -5.72 -2.27
C GLY A 49 -13.11 -4.75 -1.53
N ALA A 50 -13.59 -3.58 -1.11
CA ALA A 50 -12.72 -2.60 -0.49
C ALA A 50 -13.03 -2.39 1.00
N SER A 51 -11.98 -2.16 1.79
CA SER A 51 -12.06 -2.00 3.25
C SER A 51 -13.03 -0.91 3.69
N ASN A 52 -13.13 0.17 2.92
CA ASN A 52 -14.20 1.15 3.03
C ASN A 52 -15.15 1.02 1.83
N PRO A 53 -16.40 0.57 2.03
CA PRO A 53 -17.38 0.40 0.95
C PRO A 53 -17.80 1.71 0.28
N LYS A 54 -17.53 2.87 0.89
CA LYS A 54 -17.77 4.20 0.29
C LYS A 54 -16.46 4.97 0.18
N GLN A 55 -16.05 5.23 -1.04
CA GLN A 55 -14.74 5.82 -1.34
C GLN A 55 -14.86 7.10 -2.15
N LYS A 56 -13.84 7.95 -2.03
CA LYS A 56 -13.66 9.02 -3.01
C LYS A 56 -13.25 8.36 -4.34
N ILE A 57 -13.78 8.88 -5.45
CA ILE A 57 -13.30 8.50 -6.78
C ILE A 57 -11.86 9.00 -6.91
N ASP A 58 -10.93 8.07 -7.07
CA ASP A 58 -9.51 8.37 -7.21
C ASP A 58 -9.21 9.10 -8.53
N SER A 59 -7.97 9.57 -8.70
CA SER A 59 -7.59 10.31 -9.91
C SER A 59 -7.56 9.41 -11.15
N ALA A 60 -7.06 8.18 -11.02
CA ALA A 60 -6.95 7.24 -12.12
C ALA A 60 -8.31 6.86 -12.71
N MET A 61 -9.30 6.60 -11.86
CA MET A 61 -10.68 6.33 -12.29
C MET A 61 -11.32 7.58 -12.91
N ARG A 62 -11.07 8.77 -12.35
CA ARG A 62 -11.60 10.02 -12.92
C ARG A 62 -11.05 10.26 -14.33
N GLU A 63 -9.74 10.16 -14.50
CA GLU A 63 -9.06 10.30 -15.78
C GLU A 63 -9.56 9.25 -16.78
N GLY A 64 -9.67 7.99 -16.36
CA GLY A 64 -10.21 6.92 -17.20
C GLY A 64 -11.67 7.14 -17.63
N LEU A 65 -12.51 7.73 -16.78
CA LEU A 65 -13.89 8.11 -17.15
C LEU A 65 -13.90 9.30 -18.12
N GLU A 66 -13.04 10.30 -17.93
CA GLU A 66 -12.92 11.46 -18.83
C GLU A 66 -12.49 11.02 -20.24
N ASP A 67 -11.56 10.09 -20.36
CA ASP A 67 -11.18 9.46 -21.63
C ASP A 67 -12.39 8.78 -22.30
N VAL A 68 -13.11 7.95 -21.54
CA VAL A 68 -14.31 7.25 -22.04
C VAL A 68 -15.37 8.25 -22.48
N PHE A 69 -15.63 9.32 -21.72
CA PHE A 69 -16.60 10.34 -22.12
C PHE A 69 -16.17 11.04 -23.40
N THR A 70 -14.89 11.37 -23.55
CA THR A 70 -14.34 12.00 -24.75
C THR A 70 -14.58 11.13 -25.98
N GLU A 71 -14.20 9.85 -25.91
CA GLU A 71 -14.35 8.91 -27.01
C GLU A 71 -15.83 8.65 -27.39
N VAL A 72 -16.69 8.48 -26.38
CA VAL A 72 -18.14 8.34 -26.58
C VAL A 72 -18.71 9.59 -27.26
N MET A 73 -18.31 10.79 -26.81
CA MET A 73 -18.77 12.04 -27.42
C MET A 73 -18.27 12.19 -28.86
N GLU A 74 -17.03 11.80 -29.17
CA GLU A 74 -16.50 11.81 -30.53
C GLU A 74 -17.29 10.89 -31.46
N ASN A 75 -17.57 9.66 -31.01
CA ASN A 75 -18.34 8.68 -31.77
C ASN A 75 -19.78 9.17 -32.04
N ILE A 76 -20.48 9.65 -31.01
CA ILE A 76 -21.84 10.22 -31.14
C ILE A 76 -21.84 11.45 -32.06
N ASN A 77 -20.80 12.28 -31.97
CA ASN A 77 -20.71 13.50 -32.78
C ASN A 77 -20.29 13.26 -34.22
N TYR A 78 -19.66 12.13 -34.55
CA TYR A 78 -19.22 11.79 -35.90
C TYR A 78 -20.36 11.97 -36.92
N TYR A 79 -21.53 11.38 -36.66
CA TYR A 79 -22.72 11.53 -37.50
C TYR A 79 -23.53 12.81 -37.21
N SER A 80 -23.44 13.36 -36.00
CA SER A 80 -24.21 14.54 -35.61
C SER A 80 -23.70 15.81 -36.28
N ARG A 81 -22.36 15.97 -36.38
CA ARG A 81 -21.70 17.13 -37.00
C ARG A 81 -22.06 17.27 -38.48
N GLN A 82 -22.11 16.15 -39.22
CA GLN A 82 -22.53 16.12 -40.63
C GLN A 82 -23.94 16.69 -40.84
N ARG A 83 -24.80 16.65 -39.81
CA ARG A 83 -26.17 17.16 -39.84
C ARG A 83 -26.32 18.55 -39.20
N GLY A 84 -25.21 19.24 -38.88
CA GLY A 84 -25.22 20.59 -38.28
C GLY A 84 -25.66 20.61 -36.81
N ARG A 85 -25.30 19.56 -36.07
CA ARG A 85 -25.68 19.33 -34.67
C ARG A 85 -24.45 18.93 -33.87
N ILE A 86 -24.43 19.32 -32.59
CA ILE A 86 -23.37 18.93 -31.65
C ILE A 86 -24.04 18.46 -30.37
N ILE A 87 -23.54 17.37 -29.82
CA ILE A 87 -23.91 16.83 -28.52
C ILE A 87 -22.72 17.03 -27.60
N GLU A 88 -22.94 17.68 -26.47
CA GLU A 88 -21.91 17.94 -25.47
C GLU A 88 -22.23 17.15 -24.20
N PHE A 89 -21.20 16.60 -23.56
CA PHE A 89 -21.33 16.02 -22.23
C PHE A 89 -21.61 17.14 -21.20
N ARG A 90 -22.50 16.87 -20.24
CA ARG A 90 -22.81 17.81 -19.14
C ARG A 90 -22.46 17.22 -17.78
N GLU A 91 -22.95 16.03 -17.47
CA GLU A 91 -22.75 15.40 -16.17
C GLU A 91 -22.95 13.88 -16.25
N LEU A 92 -22.21 13.12 -15.45
CA LEU A 92 -22.50 11.71 -15.14
C LEU A 92 -23.45 11.70 -13.93
N LEU A 93 -24.68 11.23 -14.10
CA LEU A 93 -25.64 11.13 -12.99
C LEU A 93 -25.28 9.99 -12.06
N TYR A 94 -25.04 8.81 -12.63
CA TYR A 94 -24.45 7.67 -11.98
C TYR A 94 -23.91 6.69 -13.02
N GLY A 95 -23.12 5.72 -12.57
CA GLY A 95 -22.72 4.60 -13.39
C GLY A 95 -22.48 3.34 -12.57
N TYR A 96 -22.28 2.24 -13.26
CA TYR A 96 -21.79 1.00 -12.71
C TYR A 96 -20.54 0.61 -13.50
N GLN A 97 -19.54 0.11 -12.82
CA GLN A 97 -18.37 -0.46 -13.45
C GLN A 97 -18.11 -1.87 -12.96
N ARG A 98 -17.56 -2.71 -13.84
CA ARG A 98 -17.11 -4.05 -13.50
C ARG A 98 -15.86 -4.34 -14.32
N LEU A 99 -14.91 -5.05 -13.72
CA LEU A 99 -13.72 -5.51 -14.42
C LEU A 99 -13.90 -6.99 -14.75
N ASP A 100 -13.79 -7.32 -16.03
CA ASP A 100 -13.73 -8.69 -16.54
C ASP A 100 -12.31 -8.92 -17.07
N ALA A 101 -11.58 -9.85 -16.45
CA ALA A 101 -10.18 -10.12 -16.81
C ALA A 101 -10.01 -10.58 -18.27
N LEU A 102 -11.04 -11.17 -18.90
CA LEU A 102 -10.98 -11.64 -20.28
C LEU A 102 -11.36 -10.55 -21.28
N HIS A 103 -12.33 -9.70 -20.95
CA HIS A 103 -12.94 -8.78 -21.91
C HIS A 103 -12.59 -7.30 -21.67
N GLY A 104 -12.06 -6.95 -20.50
CA GLY A 104 -11.74 -5.58 -20.13
C GLY A 104 -12.73 -4.97 -19.13
N GLN A 105 -12.95 -3.67 -19.25
CA GLN A 105 -13.80 -2.91 -18.36
C GLN A 105 -15.20 -2.73 -18.95
N ASP A 106 -16.22 -3.11 -18.18
CA ASP A 106 -17.62 -2.86 -18.47
C ASP A 106 -18.10 -1.62 -17.72
N LEU A 107 -18.81 -0.73 -18.42
CA LEU A 107 -19.36 0.50 -17.88
C LEU A 107 -20.83 0.65 -18.27
N ILE A 108 -21.71 0.79 -17.29
CA ILE A 108 -23.10 1.23 -17.49
C ILE A 108 -23.17 2.68 -17.02
N LEU A 109 -23.45 3.62 -17.92
CA LEU A 109 -23.37 5.04 -17.64
C LEU A 109 -24.72 5.71 -17.89
N ASP A 110 -25.16 6.54 -16.94
CA ASP A 110 -26.30 7.42 -17.11
C ASP A 110 -25.81 8.86 -17.24
N LEU A 111 -25.78 9.33 -18.49
CA LEU A 111 -25.22 10.63 -18.84
C LEU A 111 -26.32 11.66 -19.06
N LEU A 112 -26.11 12.84 -18.53
CA LEU A 112 -26.80 14.05 -18.95
C LEU A 112 -25.97 14.74 -20.04
N LEU A 113 -26.59 14.92 -21.22
CA LEU A 113 -25.98 15.51 -22.40
C LEU A 113 -26.72 16.79 -22.80
N THR A 114 -26.07 17.67 -23.55
CA THR A 114 -26.66 18.87 -24.14
C THR A 114 -26.64 18.77 -25.65
N TYR A 115 -27.82 18.65 -26.26
CA TYR A 115 -28.00 18.64 -27.69
C TYR A 115 -28.17 20.07 -28.21
N LYS A 116 -27.28 20.50 -29.11
CA LYS A 116 -27.30 21.81 -29.77
C LYS A 116 -27.47 21.66 -31.27
N LYS A 117 -28.51 22.29 -31.83
CA LYS A 117 -28.74 22.38 -33.28
C LYS A 117 -28.37 23.78 -33.75
N TYR A 118 -27.49 23.85 -34.75
CA TYR A 118 -27.06 25.12 -35.33
C TYR A 118 -27.69 25.41 -36.68
N ARG A 119 -28.09 24.37 -37.41
CA ARG A 119 -28.71 24.51 -38.74
C ARG A 119 -30.23 24.71 -38.61
N GLY A 120 -30.76 25.78 -39.21
CA GLY A 120 -32.18 26.15 -39.12
C GLY A 120 -32.52 26.87 -37.81
N LYS A 121 -33.71 26.60 -37.24
CA LYS A 121 -34.07 27.15 -35.91
C LYS A 121 -33.14 26.57 -34.84
N LYS A 122 -32.31 27.45 -34.25
CA LYS A 122 -31.40 27.09 -33.17
C LYS A 122 -32.20 26.53 -31.99
N MET A 123 -31.72 25.42 -31.43
CA MET A 123 -32.32 24.81 -30.24
C MET A 123 -31.23 24.18 -29.38
N THR A 124 -31.42 24.26 -28.07
CA THR A 124 -30.58 23.62 -27.05
C THR A 124 -31.49 22.82 -26.14
N VAL A 125 -31.24 21.53 -26.02
CA VAL A 125 -32.08 20.61 -25.23
C VAL A 125 -31.18 19.70 -24.40
N ALA A 126 -31.48 19.58 -23.11
CA ALA A 126 -30.83 18.58 -22.26
C ALA A 126 -31.43 17.20 -22.54
N VAL A 127 -30.57 16.20 -22.73
CA VAL A 127 -30.96 14.83 -23.08
C VAL A 127 -30.26 13.88 -22.13
N ARG A 128 -31.03 13.03 -21.45
CA ARG A 128 -30.51 11.93 -20.63
C ARG A 128 -30.32 10.69 -21.49
N ARG A 129 -29.19 10.00 -21.37
CA ARG A 129 -28.88 8.78 -22.13
C ARG A 129 -28.24 7.73 -21.24
N HIS A 130 -28.73 6.50 -21.38
CA HIS A 130 -28.10 5.32 -20.82
C HIS A 130 -27.21 4.68 -21.86
N LEU A 131 -25.96 4.47 -21.50
CA LEU A 131 -24.92 3.90 -22.35
C LEU A 131 -24.36 2.66 -21.67
N TYR A 132 -24.13 1.63 -22.46
CA TYR A 132 -23.25 0.54 -22.06
C TYR A 132 -21.99 0.62 -22.91
N VAL A 133 -20.86 0.78 -22.25
CA VAL A 133 -19.55 0.93 -22.86
C VAL A 133 -18.69 -0.22 -22.41
N GLN A 134 -18.08 -0.91 -23.36
CA GLN A 134 -17.04 -1.90 -23.08
C GLN A 134 -15.71 -1.36 -23.58
N ARG A 135 -14.74 -1.23 -22.68
CA ARG A 135 -13.36 -0.84 -22.98
C ARG A 135 -12.48 -2.08 -22.86
N ALA A 136 -12.00 -2.60 -23.97
CA ALA A 136 -11.04 -3.69 -23.92
C ALA A 136 -9.71 -3.24 -23.32
N PHE A 137 -8.97 -4.19 -22.76
CA PHE A 137 -7.56 -3.97 -22.48
C PHE A 137 -6.84 -3.63 -23.79
N THR A 138 -5.82 -2.77 -23.72
CA THR A 138 -4.93 -2.59 -24.85
C THR A 138 -4.34 -3.94 -25.25
N GLY A 139 -4.12 -4.17 -26.54
CA GLY A 139 -3.49 -5.41 -27.00
C GLY A 139 -2.22 -5.73 -26.21
N ILE A 140 -1.92 -7.02 -26.04
CA ILE A 140 -0.68 -7.44 -25.39
C ILE A 140 0.47 -6.95 -26.25
N PHE A 141 1.21 -5.96 -25.76
CA PHE A 141 2.47 -5.55 -26.35
C PHE A 141 3.57 -6.35 -25.65
N VAL A 142 4.03 -7.41 -26.32
CA VAL A 142 5.26 -8.09 -25.91
C VAL A 142 6.41 -7.23 -26.38
N LYS A 143 6.99 -6.47 -25.46
CA LYS A 143 8.32 -5.91 -25.67
C LYS A 143 9.31 -6.96 -25.23
N GLU A 144 9.94 -7.61 -26.20
CA GLU A 144 11.12 -8.44 -25.93
C GLU A 144 12.21 -7.49 -25.44
N LEU A 145 12.40 -7.50 -24.13
CA LEU A 145 13.54 -6.91 -23.48
C LEU A 145 14.60 -8.02 -23.60
N ASP A 146 15.65 -7.83 -24.39
CA ASP A 146 16.82 -8.72 -24.33
C ASP A 146 17.15 -8.96 -22.85
N GLU A 147 17.55 -10.17 -22.43
CA GLU A 147 17.93 -10.41 -21.03
C GLU A 147 19.03 -9.42 -20.57
N ASP A 148 19.80 -8.92 -21.53
CA ASP A 148 20.73 -7.82 -21.35
C ASP A 148 20.05 -6.51 -20.97
N PHE A 149 18.79 -6.23 -21.30
CA PHE A 149 18.09 -5.02 -20.85
C PHE A 149 17.88 -5.02 -19.33
N TYR A 150 17.57 -6.14 -18.66
CA TYR A 150 17.47 -6.10 -17.19
C TYR A 150 18.85 -5.90 -16.55
N ASN A 151 19.88 -6.56 -17.09
CA ASN A 151 21.26 -6.40 -16.63
C ASN A 151 21.83 -5.01 -16.93
N VAL A 152 21.57 -4.47 -18.13
CA VAL A 152 22.05 -3.19 -18.65
C VAL A 152 21.22 -2.04 -18.10
N THR A 153 19.93 -2.18 -17.79
CA THR A 153 19.12 -1.09 -17.17
C THR A 153 19.31 -1.06 -15.66
N LEU A 154 19.57 -2.19 -14.99
CA LEU A 154 20.10 -2.20 -13.62
C LEU A 154 21.51 -1.57 -13.59
N GLN A 155 22.39 -1.97 -14.52
CA GLN A 155 23.72 -1.37 -14.64
C GLN A 155 23.69 0.10 -15.10
N GLN A 156 22.75 0.53 -15.94
CA GLN A 156 22.59 1.91 -16.40
C GLN A 156 21.80 2.77 -15.43
N SER A 157 20.97 2.23 -14.52
CA SER A 157 20.44 3.02 -13.40
C SER A 157 21.52 3.23 -12.34
N LEU A 158 22.36 2.22 -12.12
CA LEU A 158 23.59 2.31 -11.33
C LEU A 158 24.59 3.30 -11.95
N LEU A 159 24.93 3.16 -13.25
CA LEU A 159 25.89 4.02 -13.97
C LEU A 159 25.31 5.40 -14.34
N GLY A 160 24.01 5.49 -14.59
CA GLY A 160 23.31 6.75 -14.91
C GLY A 160 23.21 7.67 -13.70
N SER A 161 23.09 7.12 -12.50
CA SER A 161 23.25 7.88 -11.25
C SER A 161 24.69 8.36 -11.03
N LEU A 162 25.67 7.63 -11.57
CA LEU A 162 27.11 7.96 -11.49
C LEU A 162 27.55 8.96 -12.58
N LEU A 163 26.88 9.00 -13.73
CA LEU A 163 27.23 9.92 -14.83
C LEU A 163 26.65 11.33 -14.65
N HIS A 164 25.63 11.51 -13.82
CA HIS A 164 25.06 12.83 -13.52
C HIS A 164 25.83 13.60 -12.43
N SER A 165 26.83 12.99 -11.81
CA SER A 165 27.84 13.66 -10.97
C SER A 165 29.18 13.53 -11.68
N GLY A 166 29.49 14.54 -12.49
CA GLY A 166 30.56 14.51 -13.49
C GLY A 166 31.91 13.97 -13.00
N ILE A 167 32.49 13.12 -13.84
CA ILE A 167 33.93 13.06 -14.18
C ILE A 167 34.83 13.63 -13.08
N ALA A 168 34.99 12.88 -11.99
CA ALA A 168 36.10 13.08 -11.06
C ALA A 168 36.95 11.80 -11.07
N ARG A 169 37.84 11.79 -12.07
CA ARG A 169 39.11 11.04 -12.09
C ARG A 169 39.03 9.54 -12.40
N LEU A 170 39.22 9.28 -13.69
CA LEU A 170 39.94 8.14 -14.22
C LEU A 170 41.22 7.82 -13.41
N ASN A 171 41.52 6.52 -13.35
CA ASN A 171 42.66 5.80 -12.75
C ASN A 171 42.36 5.26 -11.34
N SER A 172 42.23 3.96 -11.11
CA SER A 172 43.09 2.90 -11.64
C SER A 172 42.55 1.50 -11.29
N HIS A 173 42.74 0.56 -12.23
CA HIS A 173 42.67 -0.90 -12.11
C HIS A 173 41.30 -1.58 -11.86
N PHE A 174 40.71 -1.98 -12.98
CA PHE A 174 39.70 -3.02 -13.15
C PHE A 174 39.86 -4.22 -12.19
N LYS A 175 39.00 -4.29 -11.17
CA LYS A 175 38.34 -5.52 -10.77
C LYS A 175 36.85 -5.30 -11.00
N LEU A 176 36.30 -5.96 -12.01
CA LEU A 176 34.85 -6.05 -12.29
C LEU A 176 34.23 -6.92 -11.19
N LEU A 177 34.13 -6.38 -9.97
CA LEU A 177 33.28 -6.90 -8.91
C LEU A 177 31.93 -6.23 -9.07
N ALA A 178 30.86 -7.01 -9.09
CA ALA A 178 29.52 -6.45 -8.90
C ALA A 178 29.57 -5.51 -7.69
N PRO A 179 28.99 -4.30 -7.76
CA PRO A 179 28.97 -3.40 -6.63
C PRO A 179 28.36 -4.15 -5.44
N THR A 180 29.03 -4.07 -4.29
CA THR A 180 28.51 -4.66 -3.05
C THR A 180 27.13 -4.08 -2.80
N PRO A 181 26.10 -4.91 -2.57
CA PRO A 181 24.75 -4.41 -2.34
C PRO A 181 24.73 -3.44 -1.16
N ASP A 182 23.86 -2.43 -1.17
CA ASP A 182 23.79 -1.48 -0.06
C ASP A 182 23.55 -2.19 1.28
N LYS A 183 24.24 -1.71 2.32
CA LYS A 183 24.15 -2.31 3.65
C LYS A 183 22.81 -1.96 4.29
N ILE A 184 22.11 -2.99 4.80
CA ILE A 184 20.88 -2.79 5.59
C ILE A 184 21.22 -2.96 7.06
N VAL A 185 20.98 -1.94 7.88
CA VAL A 185 20.99 -2.05 9.33
C VAL A 185 19.56 -2.22 9.82
N MET A 186 19.25 -3.41 10.35
CA MET A 186 17.96 -3.69 10.98
C MET A 186 17.92 -3.06 12.36
N VAL A 187 17.03 -2.11 12.55
CA VAL A 187 16.83 -1.40 13.82
C VAL A 187 15.61 -1.99 14.51
N LEU A 188 15.87 -2.68 15.63
CA LEU A 188 14.86 -3.43 16.38
C LEU A 188 14.67 -2.83 17.78
N PRO A 189 13.60 -2.06 18.03
CA PRO A 189 13.20 -1.66 19.37
C PRO A 189 12.49 -2.82 20.09
N ILE A 190 12.86 -3.11 21.35
CA ILE A 190 12.23 -4.20 22.11
C ILE A 190 12.18 -3.93 23.62
N ALA A 191 11.09 -4.36 24.25
CA ALA A 191 10.96 -4.53 25.69
C ALA A 191 10.30 -5.88 25.99
N GLY A 192 10.89 -6.68 26.88
CA GLY A 192 10.39 -8.02 27.19
C GLY A 192 10.33 -8.94 25.96
N ARG A 193 9.28 -9.76 25.83
CA ARG A 193 9.03 -10.65 24.67
C ARG A 193 10.19 -11.60 24.30
N LEU A 194 10.84 -12.21 25.30
CA LEU A 194 12.02 -13.07 25.09
C LEU A 194 11.80 -14.18 24.04
N ALA A 195 10.69 -14.92 24.11
CA ALA A 195 10.40 -16.00 23.16
C ALA A 195 10.22 -15.49 21.73
N THR A 196 9.55 -14.34 21.56
CA THR A 196 9.41 -13.68 20.27
C THR A 196 10.77 -13.21 19.74
N PHE A 197 11.61 -12.66 20.61
CA PHE A 197 12.95 -12.22 20.25
C PHE A 197 13.82 -13.39 19.79
N GLU A 198 13.75 -14.54 20.45
CA GLU A 198 14.43 -15.75 20.02
C GLU A 198 13.97 -16.20 18.63
N ARG A 199 12.66 -16.16 18.35
CA ARG A 199 12.12 -16.42 17.01
C ARG A 199 12.65 -15.44 15.98
N PHE A 200 12.64 -14.15 16.28
CA PHE A 200 13.20 -13.11 15.41
C PHE A 200 14.69 -13.38 15.12
N LEU A 201 15.50 -13.68 16.13
CA LEU A 201 16.93 -13.95 15.96
C LEU A 201 17.18 -15.19 15.10
N ARG A 202 16.34 -16.23 15.19
CA ARG A 202 16.41 -17.39 14.28
C ARG A 202 16.12 -16.99 12.83
N ASN A 203 15.09 -16.20 12.59
CA ASN A 203 14.76 -15.71 11.25
C ASN A 203 15.88 -14.79 10.70
N TYR A 204 16.39 -13.87 11.51
CA TYR A 204 17.55 -13.03 11.19
C TYR A 204 18.82 -13.85 10.89
N GLU A 205 19.15 -14.84 11.72
CA GLU A 205 20.32 -15.70 11.49
C GLU A 205 20.21 -16.44 10.14
N ARG A 206 19.04 -17.01 9.85
CA ARG A 206 18.78 -17.71 8.58
C ARG A 206 18.86 -16.79 7.37
N VAL A 207 18.19 -15.64 7.42
CA VAL A 207 18.00 -14.77 6.25
C VAL A 207 19.15 -13.79 6.06
N CYS A 208 19.67 -13.19 7.13
CA CYS A 208 20.69 -12.16 7.04
C CYS A 208 22.11 -12.71 7.10
N LEU A 209 22.36 -13.67 8.00
CA LEU A 209 23.72 -14.14 8.28
C LEU A 209 24.10 -15.33 7.40
N GLN A 210 23.26 -16.38 7.36
CA GLN A 210 23.54 -17.60 6.61
C GLN A 210 23.43 -17.39 5.10
N ALA A 211 22.46 -16.59 4.64
CA ALA A 211 22.32 -16.24 3.22
C ALA A 211 23.17 -15.01 2.80
N ASP A 212 24.06 -14.54 3.68
CA ASP A 212 25.02 -13.44 3.46
C ASP A 212 24.45 -12.17 2.82
N GLN A 213 23.30 -11.70 3.33
CA GLN A 213 22.54 -10.61 2.72
C GLN A 213 23.05 -9.22 3.03
N HIS A 214 24.34 -9.04 3.38
CA HIS A 214 24.95 -7.75 3.76
C HIS A 214 24.08 -6.92 4.73
N CYS A 215 23.71 -7.55 5.85
CA CYS A 215 22.86 -6.97 6.88
C CYS A 215 23.56 -6.92 8.24
N GLU A 216 23.24 -5.90 9.04
CA GLU A 216 23.65 -5.75 10.44
C GLU A 216 22.41 -5.63 11.32
N LEU A 217 22.55 -5.93 12.60
CA LEU A 217 21.46 -5.83 13.57
C LEU A 217 21.84 -4.84 14.67
N LEU A 218 20.96 -3.86 14.91
CA LEU A 218 21.03 -2.94 16.03
C LEU A 218 19.76 -3.07 16.88
N VAL A 219 19.90 -3.66 18.06
CA VAL A 219 18.78 -3.86 18.99
C VAL A 219 18.78 -2.76 20.06
N VAL A 220 17.68 -2.01 20.18
CA VAL A 220 17.50 -1.06 21.29
C VAL A 220 16.60 -1.72 22.33
N ILE A 221 17.19 -2.15 23.43
CA ILE A 221 16.55 -3.00 24.44
C ILE A 221 16.21 -2.18 25.69
N PHE A 222 14.94 -2.18 26.07
CA PHE A 222 14.41 -1.54 27.26
C PHE A 222 14.09 -2.56 28.35
N GLY A 223 14.42 -2.24 29.60
CA GLY A 223 14.04 -3.00 30.78
C GLY A 223 15.14 -3.10 31.84
N GLN A 224 14.74 -3.56 33.02
CA GLN A 224 15.65 -3.75 34.16
C GLN A 224 16.38 -5.11 34.08
N GLU A 225 15.64 -6.19 33.77
CA GLU A 225 16.17 -7.55 33.67
C GLU A 225 16.42 -7.94 32.21
N LEU A 226 17.64 -7.72 31.73
CA LEU A 226 18.03 -7.94 30.33
C LEU A 226 18.96 -9.14 30.12
N SER A 227 19.28 -9.89 31.18
CA SER A 227 20.29 -10.96 31.16
C SER A 227 20.01 -12.01 30.08
N ALA A 228 18.77 -12.49 29.98
CA ALA A 228 18.37 -13.50 29.00
C ALA A 228 18.47 -13.00 27.55
N HIS A 229 18.01 -11.78 27.26
CA HIS A 229 18.10 -11.18 25.92
C HIS A 229 19.55 -10.97 25.48
N LEU A 230 20.39 -10.49 26.40
CA LEU A 230 21.81 -10.27 26.13
C LEU A 230 22.54 -11.59 25.92
N GLU A 231 22.15 -12.65 26.63
CA GLU A 231 22.72 -13.98 26.42
C GLU A 231 22.38 -14.51 25.02
N LEU A 232 21.14 -14.34 24.53
CA LEU A 232 20.79 -14.69 23.15
C LEU A 232 21.67 -13.94 22.12
N LEU A 233 21.88 -12.64 22.32
CA LEU A 233 22.76 -11.84 21.46
C LEU A 233 24.23 -12.28 21.55
N ARG A 234 24.73 -12.61 22.75
CA ARG A 234 26.09 -13.11 22.95
C ARG A 234 26.29 -14.45 22.24
N GLN A 235 25.32 -15.36 22.34
CA GLN A 235 25.37 -16.66 21.66
C GLN A 235 25.39 -16.48 20.14
N LEU A 236 24.54 -15.59 19.61
CA LEU A 236 24.53 -15.31 18.17
C LEU A 236 25.86 -14.69 17.70
N ARG A 237 26.42 -13.74 18.44
CA ARG A 237 27.75 -13.15 18.16
C ARG A 237 28.87 -14.18 18.21
N LYS A 238 28.82 -15.13 19.15
CA LYS A 238 29.82 -16.19 19.27
C LYS A 238 29.80 -17.13 18.05
N ARG A 239 28.61 -17.39 17.47
CA ARG A 239 28.47 -18.17 16.23
C ARG A 239 28.92 -17.40 14.98
N HIS A 240 28.76 -16.07 14.97
CA HIS A 240 29.01 -15.20 13.82
C HIS A 240 29.99 -14.06 14.13
N ILE A 241 31.25 -14.40 14.39
CA ILE A 241 32.27 -13.48 14.94
C ILE A 241 32.53 -12.24 14.05
N TYR A 242 32.41 -12.39 12.73
CA TYR A 242 32.67 -11.32 11.76
C TYR A 242 31.45 -10.46 11.42
N LYS A 243 30.28 -10.74 12.02
CA LYS A 243 29.03 -10.03 11.75
C LYS A 243 28.77 -8.98 12.82
N GLN A 244 28.31 -7.81 12.42
CA GLN A 244 28.00 -6.73 13.36
C GLN A 244 26.59 -6.91 13.95
N ILE A 245 26.57 -7.29 15.22
CA ILE A 245 25.35 -7.48 16.01
C ILE A 245 25.51 -6.62 17.26
N ASN A 246 24.89 -5.45 17.22
CA ASN A 246 25.03 -4.37 18.19
C ASN A 246 23.74 -4.22 19.00
N TYR A 247 23.86 -3.64 20.19
CA TYR A 247 22.72 -3.30 21.01
C TYR A 247 22.95 -2.02 21.81
N ILE A 248 21.86 -1.33 22.15
CA ILE A 248 21.81 -0.19 23.06
C ILE A 248 20.87 -0.54 24.19
N LYS A 249 21.31 -0.34 25.45
CA LYS A 249 20.50 -0.63 26.64
C LYS A 249 19.83 0.63 27.16
N ARG A 250 18.59 0.48 27.63
CA ARG A 250 17.76 1.52 28.23
C ARG A 250 17.07 0.98 29.47
N SER A 251 17.14 1.71 30.58
CA SER A 251 16.53 1.31 31.86
C SER A 251 15.18 1.98 32.12
N ASP A 252 14.82 2.95 31.30
CA ASP A 252 13.54 3.65 31.27
C ASP A 252 12.42 2.81 30.67
N GLU A 253 11.19 3.32 30.78
CA GLU A 253 10.02 2.73 30.14
C GLU A 253 10.17 2.70 28.62
N PHE A 254 9.56 1.70 28.00
CA PHE A 254 9.64 1.52 26.56
C PHE A 254 8.99 2.69 25.82
N SER A 255 9.73 3.28 24.87
CA SER A 255 9.18 4.17 23.86
C SER A 255 9.75 3.80 22.50
N ARG A 256 8.88 3.41 21.57
CA ARG A 256 9.28 3.01 20.22
C ARG A 256 9.95 4.17 19.48
N GLY A 257 9.33 5.35 19.48
CA GLY A 257 9.87 6.55 18.82
C GLY A 257 11.26 6.95 19.33
N VAL A 258 11.46 6.94 20.66
CA VAL A 258 12.78 7.23 21.28
C VAL A 258 13.83 6.20 20.86
N ALA A 259 13.46 4.91 20.83
CA ALA A 259 14.36 3.85 20.42
C ALA A 259 14.83 4.01 18.96
N LEU A 260 13.89 4.32 18.06
CA LEU A 260 14.17 4.52 16.63
C LEU A 260 15.04 5.77 16.39
N ASP A 261 14.74 6.90 17.04
CA ASP A 261 15.56 8.14 16.94
C ASP A 261 16.99 7.90 17.45
N MET A 262 17.12 7.20 18.57
CA MET A 262 18.41 6.89 19.17
C MET A 262 19.27 6.01 18.26
N ALA A 263 18.67 4.98 17.67
CA ALA A 263 19.34 4.13 16.71
C ALA A 263 19.80 4.92 15.48
N ALA A 264 18.92 5.76 14.92
CA ALA A 264 19.23 6.61 13.76
C ALA A 264 20.41 7.54 14.04
N ARG A 265 20.49 8.12 15.24
CA ARG A 265 21.59 9.02 15.66
C ARG A 265 22.84 8.29 16.16
N SER A 266 22.79 6.98 16.35
CA SER A 266 23.92 6.21 16.87
C SER A 266 25.09 6.13 15.88
N SER A 267 26.30 5.89 16.38
CA SER A 267 27.49 5.65 15.57
C SER A 267 27.56 4.25 14.96
N TYR A 268 26.54 3.40 15.18
CA TYR A 268 26.50 2.05 14.61
C TYR A 268 25.98 2.03 13.16
N ILE A 269 25.48 3.16 12.68
CA ILE A 269 24.87 3.30 11.36
C ILE A 269 25.61 4.42 10.65
N GLU A 270 26.09 4.19 9.43
CA GLU A 270 26.76 5.21 8.62
C GLU A 270 25.75 5.98 7.74
N PRO A 271 26.04 7.22 7.32
CA PRO A 271 25.12 8.01 6.50
C PRO A 271 24.64 7.31 5.21
N GLN A 272 25.48 6.46 4.62
CA GLN A 272 25.18 5.68 3.43
C GLN A 272 24.41 4.38 3.69
N ASP A 273 24.13 4.02 4.93
CA ASP A 273 23.43 2.77 5.26
C ASP A 273 21.92 2.94 5.16
N ILE A 274 21.23 1.88 4.70
CA ILE A 274 19.78 1.77 4.76
C ILE A 274 19.39 1.32 6.18
N MET A 275 18.60 2.11 6.88
CA MET A 275 17.96 1.68 8.12
C MET A 275 16.63 1.03 7.80
N LEU A 276 16.46 -0.21 8.23
CA LEU A 276 15.17 -0.89 8.20
C LEU A 276 14.62 -0.94 9.62
N PHE A 277 13.61 -0.11 9.90
CA PHE A 277 12.87 -0.15 11.16
C PHE A 277 11.94 -1.36 11.15
N ILE A 278 12.11 -2.28 12.10
CA ILE A 278 11.37 -3.55 12.13
C ILE A 278 10.95 -3.92 13.55
N ASP A 279 9.77 -4.55 13.67
CA ASP A 279 9.26 -5.04 14.95
C ASP A 279 9.69 -6.49 15.22
N VAL A 280 9.71 -6.89 16.49
CA VAL A 280 10.13 -8.24 16.91
C VAL A 280 9.18 -9.35 16.43
N ASP A 281 7.92 -9.01 16.14
CA ASP A 281 6.90 -9.95 15.69
C ASP A 281 6.90 -10.20 14.17
N MET A 282 7.90 -9.68 13.46
CA MET A 282 8.03 -9.86 12.02
C MET A 282 8.78 -11.15 11.67
N LEU A 283 8.33 -11.78 10.58
CA LEU A 283 9.09 -12.74 9.79
C LEU A 283 9.39 -12.09 8.44
N PHE A 284 10.59 -12.28 7.94
CA PHE A 284 10.98 -11.77 6.62
C PHE A 284 11.76 -12.82 5.83
N GLY A 285 11.78 -12.66 4.51
CA GLY A 285 12.57 -13.46 3.56
C GLY A 285 13.71 -12.67 2.93
N VAL A 286 14.55 -13.35 2.15
CA VAL A 286 15.60 -12.71 1.34
C VAL A 286 14.99 -11.69 0.37
N GLN A 287 13.84 -12.03 -0.20
CA GLN A 287 13.12 -11.19 -1.15
C GLN A 287 12.65 -9.87 -0.54
N THR A 288 12.38 -9.83 0.77
CA THR A 288 12.08 -8.57 1.49
C THR A 288 13.29 -7.65 1.48
N LEU A 289 14.50 -8.17 1.68
CA LEU A 289 15.74 -7.38 1.68
C LEU A 289 16.08 -6.86 0.27
N GLU A 290 15.81 -7.65 -0.76
CA GLU A 290 15.95 -7.23 -2.15
C GLU A 290 15.01 -6.06 -2.49
N ARG A 291 13.73 -6.15 -2.09
CA ARG A 291 12.76 -5.05 -2.25
C ARG A 291 13.15 -3.80 -1.47
N VAL A 292 13.66 -3.96 -0.25
CA VAL A 292 14.21 -2.84 0.54
C VAL A 292 15.31 -2.11 -0.23
N ARG A 293 16.29 -2.83 -0.79
CA ARG A 293 17.35 -2.22 -1.60
C ARG A 293 16.84 -1.59 -2.88
N MET A 294 15.92 -2.26 -3.56
CA MET A 294 15.38 -1.82 -4.84
C MET A 294 14.57 -0.53 -4.71
N HIS A 295 13.86 -0.37 -3.59
CA HIS A 295 12.86 0.70 -3.43
C HIS A 295 13.27 1.81 -2.45
N THR A 296 14.38 1.68 -1.74
CA THR A 296 14.96 2.78 -0.96
C THR A 296 16.05 3.47 -1.79
N GLN A 297 15.83 4.73 -2.18
CA GLN A 297 16.77 5.49 -3.02
C GLN A 297 17.24 6.73 -2.28
N ARG A 298 18.54 6.82 -2.03
CA ARG A 298 19.14 7.92 -1.24
C ARG A 298 18.80 9.28 -1.83
N GLY A 299 18.28 10.18 -1.01
CA GLY A 299 17.89 11.54 -1.36
C GLY A 299 16.65 11.66 -2.25
N ARG A 300 15.97 10.54 -2.56
CA ARG A 300 14.85 10.53 -3.52
C ARG A 300 13.63 9.74 -3.07
N GLN A 301 13.79 8.59 -2.42
CA GLN A 301 12.69 7.67 -2.17
C GLN A 301 12.85 6.91 -0.86
N VAL A 302 11.81 6.97 -0.04
CA VAL A 302 11.64 6.16 1.18
C VAL A 302 10.70 5.00 0.86
N TYR A 303 11.04 3.80 1.32
CA TYR A 303 10.22 2.60 1.11
C TYR A 303 9.48 2.20 2.38
N LEU A 304 8.15 2.14 2.30
CA LEU A 304 7.28 1.67 3.38
C LEU A 304 6.53 0.42 2.90
N PRO A 305 7.06 -0.80 3.12
CA PRO A 305 6.41 -2.02 2.70
C PRO A 305 5.03 -2.17 3.35
N ILE A 306 4.09 -2.80 2.64
CA ILE A 306 2.78 -3.15 3.16
C ILE A 306 2.86 -4.61 3.60
N VAL A 307 2.85 -4.82 4.92
CA VAL A 307 3.07 -6.13 5.54
C VAL A 307 1.83 -7.00 5.52
N PHE A 308 2.00 -8.31 5.38
CA PHE A 308 0.90 -9.27 5.59
C PHE A 308 0.73 -9.52 7.09
N SER A 309 -0.42 -9.18 7.65
CA SER A 309 -0.75 -9.39 9.07
C SER A 309 -1.63 -10.60 9.23
N GLN A 310 -1.17 -11.59 10.00
CA GLN A 310 -1.93 -12.80 10.30
C GLN A 310 -3.12 -12.50 11.22
N TYR A 311 -4.22 -13.22 11.00
CA TYR A 311 -5.34 -13.29 11.94
C TYR A 311 -5.06 -14.24 13.10
N ASP A 312 -5.90 -14.19 14.12
CA ASP A 312 -5.89 -15.14 15.25
C ASP A 312 -6.09 -16.58 14.73
N PRO A 313 -5.05 -17.43 14.80
CA PRO A 313 -5.12 -18.79 14.26
C PRO A 313 -6.15 -19.65 14.99
N LYS A 314 -6.53 -19.30 16.24
CA LYS A 314 -7.53 -20.06 17.01
C LYS A 314 -8.95 -19.91 16.46
N ARG A 315 -9.21 -18.92 15.61
CA ARG A 315 -10.55 -18.60 15.10
C ARG A 315 -10.85 -19.24 13.76
N HIS A 316 -9.81 -19.67 13.04
CA HIS A 316 -9.97 -20.53 11.89
C HIS A 316 -10.25 -21.95 12.42
N GLY A 317 -11.48 -22.44 12.24
CA GLY A 317 -11.93 -23.65 12.92
C GLY A 317 -11.16 -24.91 12.53
N GLU A 318 -10.24 -25.38 13.37
CA GLU A 318 -9.92 -26.80 13.47
C GLU A 318 -11.07 -27.53 14.19
N ARG A 319 -12.25 -27.57 13.56
CA ARG A 319 -13.21 -28.64 13.84
C ARG A 319 -12.87 -29.81 12.92
N GLY A 320 -11.82 -30.57 13.26
CA GLY A 320 -11.58 -31.89 12.66
C GLY A 320 -10.18 -32.18 12.10
N ALA A 321 -9.19 -31.31 12.26
CA ALA A 321 -7.82 -31.71 12.01
C ALA A 321 -7.26 -32.37 13.27
N SER A 322 -6.94 -33.66 13.15
CA SER A 322 -6.04 -34.34 14.07
C SER A 322 -4.81 -33.48 14.32
N SER A 323 -4.35 -33.49 15.57
CA SER A 323 -3.08 -32.97 16.06
C SER A 323 -1.88 -33.55 15.31
N SER A 324 -1.70 -33.16 14.05
CA SER A 324 -0.67 -33.67 13.16
C SER A 324 -0.33 -32.63 12.09
N SER A 325 0.25 -31.52 12.52
CA SER A 325 1.57 -31.09 12.07
C SER A 325 1.79 -29.64 12.52
N SER A 326 2.98 -29.41 13.04
CA SER A 326 3.57 -28.10 13.26
C SER A 326 3.61 -27.30 11.96
N SER A 327 2.50 -26.70 11.53
CA SER A 327 2.56 -25.64 10.54
C SER A 327 3.28 -24.49 11.21
N SER A 328 4.55 -24.33 10.88
CA SER A 328 5.34 -23.22 11.39
C SER A 328 4.63 -21.93 11.00
N SER A 329 4.74 -20.86 11.81
CA SER A 329 4.18 -19.55 11.44
C SER A 329 4.74 -19.00 10.11
N GLU A 330 5.77 -19.65 9.56
CA GLU A 330 6.39 -19.35 8.26
C GLU A 330 5.59 -19.92 7.07
N ASP A 331 4.68 -20.89 7.28
CA ASP A 331 3.96 -21.62 6.19
C ASP A 331 2.48 -21.23 6.04
N ILE A 332 2.02 -20.17 6.73
CA ILE A 332 0.63 -19.74 6.63
C ILE A 332 0.38 -19.17 5.21
N PRO A 333 -0.65 -19.65 4.48
CA PRO A 333 -0.99 -19.14 3.16
C PRO A 333 -1.27 -17.63 3.18
N ILE A 334 -0.83 -16.94 2.14
CA ILE A 334 -1.16 -15.53 1.92
C ILE A 334 -2.49 -15.49 1.17
N ASP A 335 -3.57 -15.38 1.93
CA ASP A 335 -4.93 -15.23 1.43
C ASP A 335 -5.77 -14.40 2.41
N ASP A 336 -7.01 -14.11 1.99
CA ASP A 336 -7.95 -13.29 2.75
C ASP A 336 -8.57 -14.01 3.97
N GLU A 337 -8.31 -15.31 4.16
CA GLU A 337 -8.83 -16.09 5.30
C GLU A 337 -7.83 -16.17 6.46
N HIS A 338 -6.54 -16.10 6.15
CA HIS A 338 -5.46 -16.22 7.13
C HIS A 338 -4.84 -14.88 7.55
N GLY A 339 -5.07 -13.82 6.79
CA GLY A 339 -4.57 -12.51 7.13
C GLY A 339 -5.00 -11.43 6.14
N TYR A 340 -4.32 -10.29 6.21
CA TYR A 340 -4.56 -9.18 5.30
C TYR A 340 -3.31 -8.32 5.15
N PHE A 341 -3.18 -7.63 4.01
CA PHE A 341 -2.16 -6.60 3.84
C PHE A 341 -2.52 -5.33 4.60
N ARG A 342 -1.68 -4.94 5.56
CA ARG A 342 -1.92 -3.80 6.46
C ARG A 342 -1.66 -2.46 5.78
N GLN A 343 -2.62 -2.00 4.97
CA GLN A 343 -2.50 -0.77 4.16
C GLN A 343 -2.16 0.49 4.99
N PHE A 344 -2.72 0.61 6.19
CA PHE A 344 -2.54 1.78 7.08
C PHE A 344 -1.52 1.56 8.20
N GLY A 345 -0.63 0.57 8.08
CA GLY A 345 0.50 0.40 9.00
C GLY A 345 1.75 1.04 8.43
N PHE A 346 2.38 1.96 9.16
CA PHE A 346 3.57 2.70 8.70
C PHE A 346 4.83 2.41 9.53
N GLY A 347 4.70 1.54 10.54
CA GLY A 347 5.78 1.22 11.47
C GLY A 347 6.99 0.53 10.84
N ILE A 348 6.86 -0.13 9.70
CA ILE A 348 7.98 -0.71 8.96
C ILE A 348 8.38 0.24 7.83
N CYS A 349 9.63 0.70 7.87
CA CYS A 349 10.13 1.71 6.95
C CYS A 349 11.62 1.50 6.69
N ALA A 350 12.01 1.65 5.43
CA ALA A 350 13.38 1.61 4.97
C ALA A 350 13.80 2.98 4.38
N ILE A 351 14.80 3.59 5.01
CA ILE A 351 15.29 4.94 4.70
C ILE A 351 16.81 5.02 4.91
N TYR A 352 17.51 5.80 4.10
CA TYR A 352 18.93 6.08 4.34
C TYR A 352 19.14 6.93 5.59
N LYS A 353 20.23 6.69 6.33
CA LYS A 353 20.58 7.54 7.47
C LYS A 353 20.78 9.00 7.08
N SER A 354 21.40 9.28 5.94
CA SER A 354 21.55 10.64 5.41
C SER A 354 20.22 11.36 5.19
N ASP A 355 19.15 10.62 4.93
CA ASP A 355 17.84 11.16 4.58
C ASP A 355 16.98 11.37 5.84
N ILE A 356 17.06 10.48 6.83
CA ILE A 356 16.31 10.67 8.08
C ILE A 356 16.85 11.81 8.95
N LEU A 357 18.17 12.03 8.91
CA LEU A 357 18.87 13.05 9.68
C LEU A 357 19.04 14.36 8.91
N ASP A 358 18.35 14.48 7.77
CA ASP A 358 18.20 15.75 7.07
C ASP A 358 17.49 16.77 7.99
N GLU A 359 17.90 18.05 7.92
CA GLU A 359 17.43 19.10 8.82
C GLU A 359 15.90 19.28 8.80
N ASP A 360 15.26 18.97 7.68
CA ASP A 360 13.81 19.09 7.53
C ASP A 360 13.00 17.95 8.18
N ILE A 361 13.63 16.80 8.37
CA ILE A 361 13.03 15.61 9.00
C ILE A 361 13.45 15.51 10.47
N ASP A 362 14.75 15.63 10.72
CA ASP A 362 15.41 15.55 12.03
C ASP A 362 14.92 14.37 12.89
N GLY A 363 14.87 13.17 12.29
CA GLY A 363 14.50 11.95 13.00
C GLY A 363 13.05 11.91 13.52
N PHE A 364 12.85 11.13 14.59
CA PHE A 364 11.52 10.89 15.16
C PHE A 364 11.18 11.90 16.25
N ASP A 365 9.88 12.21 16.38
CA ASP A 365 9.38 12.96 17.53
C ASP A 365 9.42 12.09 18.78
N LYS A 366 9.95 12.66 19.87
CA LYS A 366 10.18 11.98 21.15
C LYS A 366 9.13 12.32 22.22
N ASP A 367 8.07 13.00 21.82
CA ASP A 367 6.95 13.40 22.68
C ASP A 367 5.95 12.26 22.92
N ILE A 368 6.11 11.14 22.22
CA ILE A 368 5.29 9.94 22.37
C ILE A 368 5.92 8.99 23.39
N THR A 369 5.15 8.65 24.41
CA THR A 369 5.46 7.57 25.34
C THR A 369 4.84 6.25 24.82
N GLY A 370 5.52 5.13 25.08
CA GLY A 370 4.99 3.82 24.69
C GLY A 370 5.03 3.53 23.18
N TRP A 371 3.91 3.07 22.64
CA TRP A 371 3.73 2.62 21.25
C TRP A 371 2.56 3.35 20.58
N GLY A 372 2.74 3.69 19.30
CA GLY A 372 1.69 4.19 18.43
C GLY A 372 1.83 5.69 18.16
N LEU A 373 1.41 6.10 16.95
CA LEU A 373 1.50 7.44 16.36
C LEU A 373 2.89 7.89 15.91
N GLU A 374 3.98 7.28 16.37
CA GLU A 374 5.33 7.71 15.99
C GLU A 374 5.60 7.50 14.50
N ASP A 375 5.05 6.42 13.95
CA ASP A 375 5.14 6.09 12.53
C ASP A 375 4.28 7.03 11.67
N VAL A 376 3.10 7.41 12.15
CA VAL A 376 2.21 8.39 11.52
C VAL A 376 2.85 9.77 11.50
N LYS A 377 3.34 10.26 12.64
CA LYS A 377 4.05 11.55 12.72
C LYS A 377 5.28 11.57 11.82
N PHE A 378 6.04 10.47 11.81
CA PHE A 378 7.21 10.34 10.93
C PHE A 378 6.83 10.38 9.45
N LEU A 379 5.78 9.67 9.04
CA LEU A 379 5.26 9.74 7.68
C LEU A 379 4.81 11.15 7.31
N GLU A 380 4.09 11.84 8.20
CA GLU A 380 3.66 13.23 7.98
C GLU A 380 4.84 14.16 7.74
N LYS A 381 5.96 14.00 8.47
CA LYS A 381 7.20 14.73 8.20
C LYS A 381 7.71 14.47 6.78
N ILE A 382 7.84 13.20 6.38
CA ILE A 382 8.32 12.85 5.03
C ILE A 382 7.41 13.43 3.95
N VAL A 383 6.10 13.26 4.09
CA VAL A 383 5.11 13.77 3.12
C VAL A 383 5.17 15.30 3.06
N ARG A 384 5.32 15.99 4.20
CA ARG A 384 5.46 17.45 4.25
C ARG A 384 6.71 17.90 3.47
N VAL A 385 7.84 17.23 3.65
CA VAL A 385 9.07 17.52 2.89
C VAL A 385 8.86 17.28 1.39
N GLY A 386 8.25 16.16 1.02
CA GLY A 386 7.97 15.82 -0.38
C GLY A 386 6.94 16.74 -1.06
N THR A 387 6.02 17.35 -0.30
CA THR A 387 4.89 18.15 -0.83
C THR A 387 5.11 19.66 -0.76
N ARG A 388 6.20 20.16 -0.18
CA ARG A 388 6.56 21.60 -0.14
C ARG A 388 6.51 22.30 -1.50
N GLN A 389 6.56 21.57 -2.61
CA GLN A 389 6.33 22.12 -3.95
C GLN A 389 4.85 22.29 -4.38
N ARG A 390 3.90 21.49 -3.87
CA ARG A 390 2.48 21.61 -4.28
C ARG A 390 1.79 22.83 -3.68
N GLY A 391 2.24 23.32 -2.53
CA GLY A 391 1.76 24.57 -1.92
C GLY A 391 2.35 25.84 -2.54
N PHE A 392 3.47 25.73 -3.28
CA PHE A 392 4.15 26.87 -3.87
C PHE A 392 3.69 27.17 -5.32
N LEU A 393 2.82 26.34 -5.92
CA LEU A 393 2.13 26.66 -7.17
C LEU A 393 0.98 27.65 -6.97
N VAL A 394 1.23 28.75 -6.24
CA VAL A 394 0.36 29.93 -6.18
C VAL A 394 1.03 31.04 -6.99
N ASN A 395 0.40 31.37 -8.12
CA ASN A 395 0.66 32.49 -9.04
C ASN A 395 2.02 32.48 -9.76
N THR A 396 2.05 31.78 -10.91
CA THR A 396 3.13 31.80 -11.92
C THR A 396 3.32 33.14 -12.65
N ALA A 397 2.96 34.28 -12.05
CA ALA A 397 3.09 35.60 -12.67
C ALA A 397 4.27 36.43 -12.12
N GLU A 398 4.85 36.07 -10.96
CA GLU A 398 5.87 36.91 -10.28
C GLU A 398 6.96 36.07 -9.59
N LEU A 399 7.53 35.08 -10.28
CA LEU A 399 8.67 34.32 -9.73
C LEU A 399 10.01 34.99 -10.10
N PRO A 400 10.86 35.33 -9.13
CA PRO A 400 12.24 35.76 -9.34
C PRO A 400 13.05 34.74 -10.17
N GLN A 401 14.05 35.21 -10.93
CA GLN A 401 14.80 34.40 -11.89
C GLN A 401 15.67 33.31 -11.22
N ASP A 402 15.96 33.46 -9.93
CA ASP A 402 16.67 32.55 -9.02
C ASP A 402 15.75 31.56 -8.27
N TYR A 403 14.43 31.65 -8.45
CA TYR A 403 13.45 30.77 -7.80
C TYR A 403 13.66 29.28 -8.14
N ASN A 404 13.99 28.98 -9.39
CA ASN A 404 14.20 27.60 -9.84
C ASN A 404 15.48 26.98 -9.25
N GLU A 405 16.54 27.76 -9.05
CA GLU A 405 17.78 27.26 -8.45
C GLU A 405 17.59 26.93 -6.96
N ALA A 406 16.85 27.78 -6.23
CA ALA A 406 16.51 27.51 -4.84
C ALA A 406 15.57 26.29 -4.70
N ALA A 407 14.59 26.11 -5.59
CA ALA A 407 13.64 24.98 -5.57
C ALA A 407 14.25 23.64 -6.05
N GLU A 408 15.35 23.68 -6.81
CA GLU A 408 16.14 22.49 -7.21
C GLU A 408 17.06 21.99 -6.09
N GLN A 409 17.48 22.85 -5.17
CA GLN A 409 18.32 22.46 -4.02
C GLN A 409 17.58 21.67 -2.94
N TRP A 410 16.24 21.62 -2.97
CA TRP A 410 15.45 20.97 -1.92
C TRP A 410 15.38 19.47 -2.19
N ARG A 411 15.91 18.65 -1.28
CA ARG A 411 15.81 17.19 -1.37
C ARG A 411 14.35 16.76 -1.32
N ARG A 412 13.88 16.08 -2.39
CA ARG A 412 12.49 15.62 -2.52
C ARG A 412 12.41 14.14 -2.23
N LEU A 413 12.06 13.81 -0.99
CA LEU A 413 11.76 12.42 -0.64
C LEU A 413 10.33 12.08 -1.06
N SER A 414 10.22 11.11 -1.96
CA SER A 414 8.96 10.45 -2.31
C SER A 414 8.75 9.22 -1.44
N VAL A 415 7.48 8.89 -1.16
CA VAL A 415 7.13 7.66 -0.43
C VAL A 415 6.66 6.64 -1.43
N PHE A 416 7.32 5.48 -1.46
CA PHE A 416 6.88 4.32 -2.22
C PHE A 416 6.38 3.23 -1.28
N ARG A 417 5.24 2.63 -1.62
CA ARG A 417 4.62 1.56 -0.85
C ARG A 417 4.16 0.45 -1.79
N ALA A 418 4.45 -0.78 -1.41
CA ALA A 418 3.98 -1.96 -2.13
C ALA A 418 3.75 -3.12 -1.14
N PRO A 419 2.77 -4.00 -1.39
CA PRO A 419 2.64 -5.29 -0.69
C PRO A 419 3.95 -6.06 -0.73
N ASP A 420 4.40 -6.53 0.44
CA ASP A 420 5.54 -7.44 0.56
C ASP A 420 5.05 -8.79 1.11
N PRO A 421 4.82 -9.78 0.23
CA PRO A 421 4.32 -11.08 0.63
C PRO A 421 5.27 -11.84 1.56
N THR A 422 6.58 -11.59 1.48
CA THR A 422 7.55 -12.29 2.33
C THR A 422 7.83 -11.56 3.64
N LEU A 423 7.11 -10.48 3.94
CA LEU A 423 7.19 -9.73 5.18
C LEU A 423 5.89 -9.88 5.96
N VAL A 424 5.92 -10.76 6.96
CA VAL A 424 4.74 -11.25 7.67
C VAL A 424 4.79 -10.79 9.13
N HIS A 425 3.74 -10.12 9.58
CA HIS A 425 3.51 -9.82 10.98
C HIS A 425 2.76 -11.00 11.62
N VAL A 426 3.49 -11.74 12.48
CA VAL A 426 2.96 -12.92 13.16
C VAL A 426 1.90 -12.49 14.17
N TYR A 427 0.78 -13.21 14.20
CA TYR A 427 -0.28 -12.93 15.15
C TYR A 427 0.22 -13.05 16.60
N HIS A 428 -0.15 -12.07 17.42
CA HIS A 428 0.00 -12.13 18.87
C HIS A 428 -1.21 -11.47 19.53
N ASP A 429 -1.52 -11.87 20.76
CA ASP A 429 -2.61 -11.26 21.52
C ASP A 429 -2.32 -9.76 21.76
N ILE A 430 -3.32 -8.92 21.52
CA ILE A 430 -3.23 -7.46 21.68
C ILE A 430 -3.99 -7.05 22.94
N ASN A 431 -3.26 -6.51 23.91
CA ASN A 431 -3.82 -5.87 25.10
C ASN A 431 -3.72 -4.35 24.94
N CYS A 432 -4.87 -3.66 24.98
CA CYS A 432 -4.93 -2.21 24.85
C CYS A 432 -5.01 -1.59 26.24
N ASP A 433 -3.95 -0.93 26.64
CA ASP A 433 -3.88 -0.24 27.92
C ASP A 433 -4.83 0.95 27.93
N VAL A 434 -5.74 0.97 28.91
CA VAL A 434 -6.76 2.01 29.08
C VAL A 434 -6.19 3.35 29.56
N SER A 435 -4.92 3.37 29.98
CA SER A 435 -4.20 4.59 30.33
C SER A 435 -3.60 5.33 29.12
N LEU A 436 -3.63 4.71 27.93
CA LEU A 436 -3.19 5.36 26.69
C LEU A 436 -4.06 6.56 26.34
N ASP A 437 -3.46 7.54 25.67
CA ASP A 437 -4.20 8.65 25.10
C ASP A 437 -5.26 8.14 24.10
N ALA A 438 -6.39 8.84 24.03
CA ALA A 438 -7.54 8.39 23.24
C ALA A 438 -7.21 7.99 21.79
N PRO A 439 -6.36 8.72 21.03
CA PRO A 439 -5.96 8.29 19.70
C PRO A 439 -5.18 6.97 19.69
N GLN A 440 -4.20 6.78 20.58
CA GLN A 440 -3.41 5.55 20.70
C GLN A 440 -4.28 4.36 21.13
N TYR A 441 -5.17 4.57 22.10
CA TYR A 441 -6.11 3.54 22.54
C TYR A 441 -7.03 3.08 21.41
N ASN A 442 -7.59 4.03 20.64
CA ASN A 442 -8.45 3.69 19.49
C ASN A 442 -7.67 2.99 18.37
N MET A 443 -6.42 3.38 18.10
CA MET A 443 -5.55 2.67 17.16
C MET A 443 -5.26 1.23 17.61
N CYS A 444 -5.03 1.03 18.91
CA CYS A 444 -4.85 -0.31 19.47
C CYS A 444 -6.11 -1.16 19.30
N LEU A 445 -7.28 -0.62 19.66
CA LEU A 445 -8.56 -1.32 19.49
C LEU A 445 -8.84 -1.67 18.03
N GLY A 446 -8.57 -0.74 17.10
CA GLY A 446 -8.71 -0.99 15.67
C GLY A 446 -7.78 -2.10 15.18
N THR A 447 -6.51 -2.09 15.62
CA THR A 447 -5.56 -3.15 15.28
C THR A 447 -6.00 -4.51 15.85
N LYS A 448 -6.47 -4.53 17.10
CA LYS A 448 -7.01 -5.73 17.73
C LYS A 448 -8.20 -6.28 16.95
N ALA A 449 -9.18 -5.43 16.62
CA ALA A 449 -10.36 -5.83 15.86
C ALA A 449 -9.99 -6.41 14.48
N ASN A 450 -9.09 -5.75 13.75
CA ASN A 450 -8.63 -6.20 12.45
C ASN A 450 -7.85 -7.52 12.52
N SER A 451 -7.25 -7.88 13.66
CA SER A 451 -6.51 -9.15 13.80
C SER A 451 -7.40 -10.36 14.14
N LEU A 452 -8.72 -10.17 14.35
CA LEU A 452 -9.60 -11.26 14.80
C LEU A 452 -9.99 -12.24 13.70
N GLY A 453 -9.91 -11.86 12.42
CA GLY A 453 -10.33 -12.75 11.35
C GLY A 453 -10.81 -12.01 10.10
N SER A 454 -11.02 -12.79 9.05
CA SER A 454 -11.52 -12.31 7.77
C SER A 454 -12.92 -11.72 7.90
N THR A 455 -13.28 -10.81 6.97
CA THR A 455 -14.65 -10.29 6.87
C THR A 455 -15.65 -11.43 6.76
N ARG A 456 -15.33 -12.45 5.96
CA ARG A 456 -16.16 -13.65 5.80
C ARG A 456 -16.34 -14.41 7.10
N LEU A 457 -15.27 -14.61 7.88
CA LEU A 457 -15.38 -15.25 9.19
C LEU A 457 -16.28 -14.43 10.14
N MET A 458 -16.12 -13.10 10.13
CA MET A 458 -16.97 -12.22 10.93
C MET A 458 -18.45 -12.30 10.50
N GLU A 459 -18.74 -12.33 9.20
CA GLU A 459 -20.09 -12.53 8.67
C GLU A 459 -20.68 -13.87 9.13
N LEU A 460 -19.91 -14.97 9.00
CA LEU A 460 -20.35 -16.29 9.44
C LEU A 460 -20.64 -16.31 10.94
N LEU A 461 -19.75 -15.75 11.77
CA LEU A 461 -19.97 -15.64 13.22
C LEU A 461 -21.18 -14.76 13.54
N PHE A 462 -21.40 -13.71 12.76
CA PHE A 462 -22.51 -12.79 12.92
C PHE A 462 -23.85 -13.48 12.64
N PHE A 463 -24.00 -14.08 11.44
CA PHE A 463 -25.24 -14.71 10.99
C PHE A 463 -25.58 -15.99 11.74
N ASN A 464 -24.58 -16.74 12.21
CA ASN A 464 -24.80 -17.97 12.98
C ASN A 464 -25.19 -17.72 14.45
N ASN A 465 -25.28 -16.46 14.88
CA ASN A 465 -25.72 -16.10 16.22
C ASN A 465 -27.08 -15.38 16.17
N PRO A 466 -28.19 -16.07 16.50
CA PRO A 466 -29.54 -15.47 16.48
C PRO A 466 -29.65 -14.18 17.28
N LYS A 467 -28.91 -14.06 18.40
CA LYS A 467 -28.93 -12.84 19.24
C LYS A 467 -28.44 -11.60 18.50
N ASN A 468 -27.50 -11.77 17.57
CA ASN A 468 -26.99 -10.66 16.76
C ASN A 468 -28.06 -10.15 15.79
N VAL A 469 -28.83 -11.08 15.20
CA VAL A 469 -29.94 -10.77 14.29
C VAL A 469 -31.07 -10.07 15.05
N ASP A 470 -31.42 -10.58 16.22
CA ASP A 470 -32.42 -9.97 17.11
C ASP A 470 -32.02 -8.54 17.50
N PHE A 471 -30.76 -8.35 17.92
CA PHE A 471 -30.21 -7.04 18.26
C PHE A 471 -30.30 -6.04 17.10
N ILE A 472 -29.90 -6.43 15.88
CA ILE A 472 -30.01 -5.54 14.71
C ILE A 472 -31.46 -5.21 14.40
N THR A 473 -32.37 -6.18 14.53
CA THR A 473 -33.79 -5.97 14.28
C THR A 473 -34.35 -4.94 15.24
N ASP A 474 -34.03 -5.04 16.53
CA ASP A 474 -34.45 -4.08 17.55
C ASP A 474 -33.78 -2.70 17.34
N LEU A 475 -32.49 -2.65 17.03
CA LEU A 475 -31.77 -1.41 16.73
C LEU A 475 -32.39 -0.67 15.54
N ASN A 476 -32.73 -1.39 14.47
CA ASN A 476 -33.36 -0.81 13.29
C ASN A 476 -34.78 -0.31 13.58
N ARG A 477 -35.57 -1.04 14.40
CA ARG A 477 -36.87 -0.55 14.86
C ARG A 477 -36.74 0.76 15.64
N HIS A 478 -35.76 0.86 16.54
CA HIS A 478 -35.50 2.09 17.28
C HIS A 478 -35.09 3.25 16.36
N LYS A 479 -34.20 3.01 15.38
CA LYS A 479 -33.80 4.04 14.41
C LYS A 479 -35.00 4.59 13.64
N LEU A 480 -35.90 3.73 13.18
CA LEU A 480 -37.11 4.09 12.46
C LEU A 480 -38.13 4.85 13.33
N GLN A 481 -38.08 4.68 14.64
CA GLN A 481 -38.93 5.43 15.59
C GLN A 481 -38.35 6.81 15.93
N THR A 482 -37.03 6.99 15.78
CA THR A 482 -36.32 8.25 16.04
C THR A 482 -36.05 9.11 14.81
N SER A 483 -36.34 8.59 13.61
CA SER A 483 -36.30 9.29 12.32
C SER A 483 -37.70 9.71 11.88
#